data_AF-A0A1F6G2M4-F1
#
_entry.id   AF-A0A1F6G2M4-F1
#
_cell.length_a   1.000
_cell.length_b   1.000
_cell.length_c   1.000
_cell.angle_alpha   90.00
_cell.angle_beta   90.00
_cell.angle_gamma   90.00
#
_symmetry.space_group_name_H-M   'P 1'
#
loop_
_entity.id
_entity.type
_entity.pdbx_description
1 polymer ?
#
loop_
_entity_poly.entity_id
_entity_poly.type
_entity_poly.pdbx_seq_one_letter_code
_entity_poly.pdbx_strand_id
1 'polypeptide(L)'
;MHCPSSPKGVAKLLVRVAFGVSLALIGLNHYMNLDAFSGMTASGLGPLTGLGTLWAYVLPALEIVGGVLLAAKYRADIGAWAAGVALASIVIGLLLKPVFGTPIGDVMPMVNNTFIWILTYFFVVKSCVCCGSCKEGGKAGASGDHGGHGHSCPTC
;
A
#
# COMPACT_ATOMS: atom_id res chain seq x y z
N MET A 1 -12.46 17.22 -2.41
CA MET A 1 -11.05 16.97 -2.79
C MET A 1 -10.50 18.26 -3.37
N HIS A 2 -9.47 18.85 -2.77
CA HIS A 2 -8.76 19.98 -3.38
C HIS A 2 -7.70 19.41 -4.34
N CYS A 3 -7.74 19.80 -5.61
CA CYS A 3 -6.72 19.41 -6.57
C CYS A 3 -5.38 20.09 -6.21
N PRO A 4 -4.27 19.33 -6.12
CA PRO A 4 -2.98 19.92 -5.84
C PRO A 4 -2.53 20.81 -7.01
N SER A 5 -2.13 22.04 -6.72
CA SER A 5 -1.64 23.01 -7.71
C SER A 5 -0.11 23.01 -7.86
N SER A 6 0.61 22.27 -7.01
CA SER A 6 2.08 22.14 -7.11
C SER A 6 2.48 20.83 -7.82
N PRO A 7 3.57 20.84 -8.62
CA PRO A 7 4.06 19.62 -9.30
C PRO A 7 4.31 18.44 -8.35
N LYS A 8 4.86 18.71 -7.16
CA LYS A 8 5.09 17.69 -6.12
C LYS A 8 3.78 17.11 -5.58
N GLY A 9 2.75 17.94 -5.42
CA GLY A 9 1.43 17.50 -4.97
C GLY A 9 0.72 16.62 -6.00
N VAL A 10 0.79 17.01 -7.29
CA VAL A 10 0.24 16.21 -8.40
C VAL A 10 0.93 14.85 -8.48
N ALA A 11 2.27 14.81 -8.43
CA ALA A 11 3.02 13.55 -8.47
C ALA A 11 2.65 12.62 -7.31
N LYS A 12 2.56 13.14 -6.07
CA LYS A 12 2.14 12.35 -4.90
C LYS A 12 0.73 11.79 -5.04
N LEU A 13 -0.21 12.60 -5.55
CA LEU A 13 -1.59 12.17 -5.77
C LEU A 13 -1.63 11.04 -6.81
N LEU A 14 -0.97 11.22 -7.96
CA LEU A 14 -0.96 10.24 -9.04
C LEU A 14 -0.32 8.93 -8.61
N VAL A 15 0.85 8.97 -7.96
CA VAL A 15 1.53 7.75 -7.50
C VAL A 15 0.69 7.00 -6.47
N ARG A 16 0.07 7.70 -5.52
CA ARG A 16 -0.81 7.08 -4.51
C ARG A 16 -2.04 6.43 -5.14
N VAL A 17 -2.72 7.13 -6.06
CA VAL A 17 -3.91 6.59 -6.75
C VAL A 17 -3.52 5.43 -7.64
N ALA A 18 -2.47 5.57 -8.45
CA ALA A 18 -1.98 4.51 -9.33
C ALA A 18 -1.59 3.25 -8.53
N PHE A 19 -0.80 3.40 -7.46
CA PHE A 19 -0.44 2.30 -6.58
C PHE A 19 -1.67 1.64 -5.95
N GLY A 20 -2.55 2.42 -5.33
CA GLY A 20 -3.71 1.87 -4.63
C GLY A 20 -4.70 1.17 -5.56
N VAL A 21 -4.99 1.76 -6.72
CA VAL A 21 -5.84 1.13 -7.74
C VAL A 21 -5.18 -0.14 -8.28
N SER A 22 -3.87 -0.13 -8.55
CA SER A 22 -3.17 -1.31 -9.06
C SER A 22 -3.20 -2.45 -8.04
N LEU A 23 -3.00 -2.16 -6.75
CA LEU A 23 -3.10 -3.16 -5.69
C LEU A 23 -4.51 -3.75 -5.61
N ALA A 24 -5.55 -2.92 -5.71
CA ALA A 24 -6.93 -3.42 -5.71
C ALA A 24 -7.26 -4.28 -6.94
N LEU A 25 -6.72 -3.93 -8.12
CA LEU A 25 -6.89 -4.73 -9.33
C LEU A 25 -6.15 -6.08 -9.24
N ILE A 26 -4.98 -6.13 -8.60
CA ILE A 26 -4.28 -7.39 -8.33
C ILE A 26 -5.14 -8.30 -7.44
N GLY A 27 -5.66 -7.78 -6.33
CA GLY A 27 -6.54 -8.56 -5.45
C GLY A 27 -7.82 -9.00 -6.15
N LEU A 28 -8.43 -8.14 -6.97
CA LEU A 28 -9.60 -8.53 -7.78
C LEU A 28 -9.24 -9.67 -8.75
N ASN A 29 -8.10 -9.56 -9.43
CA ASN A 29 -7.63 -10.59 -10.34
C ASN A 29 -7.35 -11.93 -9.63
N HIS A 30 -6.84 -11.89 -8.40
CA HIS A 30 -6.67 -13.09 -7.59
C HIS A 30 -8.00 -13.74 -7.22
N TYR A 31 -9.05 -12.98 -6.88
CA TYR A 31 -10.37 -13.56 -6.66
C TYR A 31 -11.04 -14.06 -7.94
N MET A 32 -10.86 -13.38 -9.07
CA MET A 32 -11.36 -13.84 -10.37
C MET A 32 -10.70 -15.16 -10.81
N ASN A 33 -9.48 -15.43 -10.35
CA ASN A 33 -8.71 -16.62 -10.69
C ASN A 33 -8.36 -17.43 -9.43
N LEU A 34 -9.29 -17.52 -8.49
CA LEU A 34 -9.04 -18.02 -7.14
C LEU A 34 -8.50 -19.45 -7.11
N ASP A 35 -8.98 -20.34 -7.99
CA ASP A 35 -8.51 -21.73 -8.04
C ASP A 35 -7.02 -21.80 -8.39
N ALA A 36 -6.61 -21.08 -9.45
CA ALA A 36 -5.21 -20.99 -9.86
C ALA A 36 -4.37 -20.30 -8.77
N PHE A 37 -4.89 -19.23 -8.18
CA PHE A 37 -4.19 -18.49 -7.13
C PHE A 37 -4.02 -19.30 -5.84
N SER A 38 -5.03 -20.06 -5.44
CA SER A 38 -5.00 -20.99 -4.31
C SER A 38 -3.98 -22.12 -4.54
N GLY A 39 -3.96 -22.69 -5.75
CA GLY A 39 -2.92 -23.65 -6.13
C GLY A 39 -1.51 -23.06 -6.04
N MET A 40 -1.32 -21.83 -6.52
CA MET A 40 -0.03 -21.14 -6.44
C MET A 40 0.39 -20.82 -5.01
N THR A 41 -0.52 -20.35 -4.15
CA THR A 41 -0.19 -20.00 -2.76
C THR A 41 0.06 -21.23 -1.90
N ALA A 42 -0.61 -22.35 -2.17
CA ALA A 42 -0.48 -23.59 -1.40
C ALA A 42 0.68 -24.49 -1.87
N SER A 43 1.08 -24.38 -3.14
CA SER A 43 2.15 -25.21 -3.72
C SER A 43 3.52 -24.93 -3.08
N GLY A 44 4.29 -25.99 -2.86
CA GLY A 44 5.65 -25.89 -2.32
C GLY A 44 5.71 -25.56 -0.83
N LEU A 45 4.58 -25.53 -0.10
CA LEU A 45 4.53 -25.26 1.35
C LEU A 45 4.51 -26.52 2.24
N GLY A 46 4.49 -27.72 1.64
CA GLY A 46 4.50 -28.98 2.38
C GLY A 46 3.41 -29.05 3.47
N PRO A 47 3.75 -29.26 4.75
CA PRO A 47 2.76 -29.30 5.84
C PRO A 47 1.92 -28.02 5.99
N LEU A 48 2.38 -26.88 5.46
CA LEU A 48 1.70 -25.59 5.54
C LEU A 48 0.77 -25.31 4.34
N THR A 49 0.52 -26.29 3.46
CA THR A 49 -0.39 -26.13 2.30
C THR A 49 -1.75 -25.56 2.69
N GLY A 50 -2.36 -26.02 3.79
CA GLY A 50 -3.65 -25.49 4.26
C GLY A 50 -3.59 -24.01 4.65
N LEU A 51 -2.47 -23.54 5.19
CA LEU A 51 -2.25 -22.13 5.48
C LEU A 51 -2.13 -21.31 4.19
N GLY A 52 -1.43 -21.83 3.18
CA GLY A 52 -1.36 -21.22 1.85
C GLY A 52 -2.74 -21.08 1.21
N THR A 53 -3.55 -22.14 1.26
CA THR A 53 -4.94 -22.12 0.77
C THR A 53 -5.79 -21.08 1.51
N LEU A 54 -5.73 -21.01 2.84
CA LEU A 54 -6.46 -19.99 3.60
C LEU A 54 -6.00 -18.58 3.22
N TRP A 55 -4.69 -18.38 3.08
CA TRP A 55 -4.12 -17.09 2.72
C TRP A 55 -4.52 -16.65 1.31
N ALA A 56 -4.80 -17.59 0.40
CA ALA A 56 -5.35 -17.30 -0.92
C ALA A 56 -6.67 -16.51 -0.88
N TYR A 57 -7.45 -16.65 0.19
CA TYR A 57 -8.68 -15.89 0.40
C TYR A 57 -8.43 -14.57 1.12
N VAL A 58 -7.45 -14.52 2.03
CA VAL A 58 -7.18 -13.35 2.86
C VAL A 58 -6.35 -12.30 2.13
N LEU A 59 -5.30 -12.73 1.41
CA LEU A 59 -4.40 -11.81 0.71
C LEU A 59 -5.16 -10.89 -0.26
N PRO A 60 -6.04 -11.39 -1.14
CA PRO A 60 -6.71 -10.53 -2.11
C PRO A 60 -7.65 -9.51 -1.46
N ALA A 61 -8.31 -9.86 -0.34
CA ALA A 61 -9.10 -8.91 0.45
C ALA A 61 -8.22 -7.77 1.00
N LEU A 62 -7.05 -8.10 1.54
CA LEU A 62 -6.12 -7.10 2.08
C LEU A 62 -5.59 -6.17 0.98
N GLU A 63 -5.31 -6.69 -0.21
CA GLU A 63 -4.89 -5.91 -1.37
C GLU A 63 -5.99 -4.96 -1.86
N ILE A 64 -7.24 -5.43 -1.94
CA ILE A 64 -8.41 -4.61 -2.31
C ILE A 64 -8.64 -3.52 -1.28
N VAL A 65 -8.77 -3.89 0.00
CA VAL A 65 -9.06 -2.93 1.07
C VAL A 65 -7.92 -1.94 1.22
N GLY A 66 -6.67 -2.42 1.27
CA GLY A 66 -5.48 -1.58 1.36
C GLY A 66 -5.36 -0.63 0.17
N GLY A 67 -5.54 -1.15 -1.04
CA GLY A 67 -5.46 -0.38 -2.27
C GLY A 67 -6.52 0.71 -2.37
N VAL A 68 -7.80 0.38 -2.10
CA VAL A 68 -8.91 1.34 -2.15
C VAL A 68 -8.77 2.42 -1.09
N LEU A 69 -8.45 2.07 0.15
CA LEU A 69 -8.29 3.05 1.24
C LEU A 69 -7.11 3.99 0.97
N LEU A 70 -5.99 3.46 0.48
CA LEU A 70 -4.84 4.28 0.09
C LEU A 70 -5.14 5.17 -1.11
N ALA A 71 -5.86 4.70 -2.13
CA ALA A 71 -6.24 5.50 -3.30
C ALA A 71 -7.27 6.60 -2.95
N ALA A 72 -8.26 6.29 -2.11
CA ALA A 72 -9.29 7.23 -1.67
C ALA A 72 -8.81 8.21 -0.61
N LYS A 73 -7.67 7.95 0.04
CA LYS A 73 -7.17 8.68 1.23
C LYS A 73 -8.13 8.59 2.42
N TYR A 74 -8.95 7.56 2.44
CA TYR A 74 -9.91 7.32 3.51
C TYR A 74 -9.30 6.31 4.46
N ARG A 75 -9.21 6.63 5.76
CA ARG A 75 -8.59 5.75 6.77
C ARG A 75 -7.24 5.17 6.30
N ALA A 76 -6.35 6.07 5.86
CA ALA A 76 -5.05 5.70 5.29
C ALA A 76 -4.15 4.94 6.27
N ASP A 77 -4.41 5.05 7.57
CA ASP A 77 -3.85 4.21 8.64
C ASP A 77 -4.20 2.73 8.44
N ILE A 78 -5.49 2.42 8.27
CA ILE A 78 -5.97 1.06 7.98
C ILE A 78 -5.48 0.61 6.61
N GLY A 79 -5.55 1.48 5.61
CA GLY A 79 -5.07 1.19 4.27
C GLY A 79 -3.59 0.79 4.24
N ALA A 80 -2.75 1.50 5.01
CA ALA A 80 -1.34 1.19 5.14
C ALA A 80 -1.13 -0.18 5.82
N TRP A 81 -1.84 -0.47 6.92
CA TRP A 81 -1.78 -1.78 7.56
C TRP A 81 -2.17 -2.92 6.62
N ALA A 82 -3.32 -2.80 5.95
CA ALA A 82 -3.81 -3.83 5.04
C ALA A 82 -2.85 -4.08 3.87
N ALA A 83 -2.42 -3.01 3.18
CA ALA A 83 -1.47 -3.11 2.07
C ALA A 83 -0.09 -3.62 2.52
N GLY A 84 0.39 -3.17 3.69
CA GLY A 84 1.68 -3.59 4.25
C GLY A 84 1.69 -5.07 4.63
N VAL A 85 0.65 -5.55 5.30
CA VAL A 85 0.49 -6.97 5.64
C VAL A 85 0.40 -7.81 4.38
N ALA A 86 -0.38 -7.38 3.38
CA ALA A 86 -0.47 -8.09 2.11
C ALA A 86 0.92 -8.24 1.46
N LEU A 87 1.61 -7.13 1.20
CA LEU A 87 2.90 -7.15 0.50
C LEU A 87 4.00 -7.88 1.27
N ALA A 88 4.11 -7.68 2.58
CA ALA A 88 5.12 -8.35 3.39
C ALA A 88 4.89 -9.87 3.44
N SER A 89 3.63 -10.30 3.51
CA SER A 89 3.28 -11.73 3.57
C SER A 89 3.64 -12.47 2.29
N ILE A 90 3.62 -11.82 1.12
CA ILE A 90 4.03 -12.42 -0.16
C ILE A 90 5.51 -12.84 -0.09
N VAL A 91 6.40 -11.97 0.39
CA VAL A 91 7.84 -12.29 0.53
C VAL A 91 8.03 -13.47 1.47
N ILE A 92 7.37 -13.45 2.62
CA ILE A 92 7.47 -14.53 3.62
C ILE A 92 6.96 -15.84 3.02
N GLY A 93 5.79 -15.84 2.40
CA GLY A 93 5.19 -17.02 1.78
C GLY A 93 6.05 -17.62 0.67
N LEU A 94 6.64 -16.78 -0.19
CA LEU A 94 7.54 -17.22 -1.25
C LEU A 94 8.84 -17.82 -0.68
N LEU A 95 9.45 -17.20 0.33
CA LEU A 95 10.69 -17.68 0.95
C LEU A 95 10.49 -18.88 1.88
N LEU A 96 9.26 -19.17 2.30
CA LEU A 96 8.94 -20.42 2.99
C LEU A 96 8.98 -21.63 2.06
N LYS A 97 8.69 -21.47 0.76
CA LYS A 97 8.66 -22.61 -0.16
C LYS A 97 10.01 -23.33 -0.31
N PRO A 98 11.16 -22.62 -0.39
CA PRO A 98 12.46 -23.28 -0.38
C PRO A 98 12.79 -24.06 0.88
N VAL A 99 12.25 -23.66 2.03
CA VAL A 99 12.40 -24.42 3.27
C VAL A 99 11.78 -25.82 3.15
N PHE A 100 10.77 -25.98 2.31
CA PHE A 100 10.09 -27.25 2.03
C PHE A 100 10.49 -27.89 0.68
N GLY A 101 11.61 -27.47 0.10
CA GLY A 101 12.23 -28.15 -1.05
C GLY A 101 11.94 -27.54 -2.42
N THR A 102 11.25 -26.40 -2.51
CA THR A 102 11.16 -25.66 -3.78
C THR A 102 12.52 -25.03 -4.13
N PRO A 103 13.03 -25.15 -5.36
CA PRO A 103 14.27 -24.48 -5.73
C PRO A 103 14.20 -22.96 -5.49
N ILE A 104 15.20 -22.40 -4.82
CA ILE A 104 15.23 -20.96 -4.52
C ILE A 104 15.18 -20.10 -5.79
N GLY A 105 15.81 -20.58 -6.88
CA GLY A 105 15.79 -19.91 -8.19
C GLY A 105 14.38 -19.70 -8.75
N ASP A 106 13.42 -20.55 -8.39
CA ASP A 106 12.04 -20.48 -8.89
C ASP A 106 11.24 -19.38 -8.18
N VAL A 107 11.62 -19.02 -6.95
CA VAL A 107 10.89 -18.01 -6.16
C VAL A 107 11.54 -16.62 -6.18
N MET A 108 12.84 -16.53 -6.43
CA MET A 108 13.58 -15.26 -6.40
C MET A 108 13.03 -14.18 -7.35
N PRO A 109 12.59 -14.48 -8.60
CA PRO A 109 11.99 -13.48 -9.47
C PRO A 109 10.75 -12.82 -8.86
N MET A 110 9.89 -13.62 -8.23
CA MET A 110 8.67 -13.14 -7.57
C MET A 110 8.99 -12.35 -6.30
N VAL A 111 9.98 -12.80 -5.52
CA VAL A 111 10.46 -12.09 -4.32
C VAL A 111 11.02 -10.71 -4.69
N ASN A 112 11.88 -10.64 -5.71
CA ASN A 112 12.47 -9.39 -6.18
C ASN A 112 11.40 -8.40 -6.69
N ASN A 113 10.44 -8.89 -7.47
CA ASN A 113 9.31 -8.08 -7.90
C ASN A 113 8.53 -7.53 -6.69
N THR A 114 8.28 -8.35 -5.68
CA THR A 114 7.55 -7.94 -4.48
C THR A 114 8.30 -6.86 -3.68
N PHE A 115 9.63 -6.90 -3.63
CA PHE A 115 10.42 -5.84 -3.00
C PHE A 115 10.25 -4.48 -3.70
N ILE A 116 10.08 -4.45 -5.02
CA ILE A 116 9.78 -3.21 -5.77
C ILE A 116 8.42 -2.64 -5.34
N TRP A 117 7.43 -3.51 -5.14
CA TRP A 117 6.12 -3.11 -4.60
C TRP A 117 6.22 -2.58 -3.17
N ILE A 118 7.01 -3.22 -2.30
CA ILE A 118 7.24 -2.76 -0.92
C ILE A 118 7.94 -1.39 -0.89
N LEU A 119 8.93 -1.16 -1.75
CA LEU A 119 9.58 0.14 -1.88
C LEU A 119 8.59 1.21 -2.35
N THR A 120 7.78 0.91 -3.36
CA THR A 120 6.74 1.82 -3.86
C THR A 120 5.72 2.13 -2.75
N TYR A 121 5.26 1.12 -2.03
CA TYR A 121 4.40 1.24 -0.85
C TYR A 121 5.00 2.18 0.19
N PHE A 122 6.27 2.02 0.54
CA PHE A 122 6.95 2.87 1.51
C PHE A 122 6.91 4.35 1.09
N PHE A 123 7.18 4.65 -0.18
CA PHE A 123 7.08 6.02 -0.69
C PHE A 123 5.64 6.56 -0.67
N VAL A 124 4.65 5.74 -1.01
CA VAL A 124 3.23 6.10 -0.94
C VAL A 124 2.82 6.44 0.49
N VAL A 125 3.13 5.59 1.47
CA VAL A 125 2.78 5.83 2.88
C VAL A 125 3.53 7.03 3.44
N LYS A 126 4.83 7.16 3.15
CA LYS A 126 5.61 8.35 3.56
C LYS A 126 5.02 9.65 3.00
N SER A 127 4.49 9.61 1.78
CA SER A 127 3.83 10.77 1.18
C SER A 127 2.51 11.17 1.88
N CYS A 128 1.89 10.24 2.62
CA CYS A 128 0.67 10.46 3.41
C CYS A 128 0.95 11.10 4.79
N VAL A 129 2.15 10.91 5.38
CA VAL A 129 2.50 11.35 6.75
C VAL A 129 2.94 12.82 6.83
N CYS A 130 3.26 13.49 5.73
CA CYS A 130 3.78 14.87 5.72
C CYS A 130 2.74 16.00 5.93
N CYS A 131 1.54 15.72 6.47
CA CYS A 131 0.55 16.73 6.89
C CYS A 131 0.54 16.93 8.43
N GLY A 132 1.65 16.62 9.13
CA GLY A 132 1.79 16.69 10.59
C GLY A 132 2.40 17.96 11.20
N SER A 133 2.78 18.97 10.40
CA SER A 133 3.39 20.23 10.90
C SER A 133 2.59 21.49 10.58
N CYS A 134 1.26 21.41 10.41
CA CYS A 134 0.38 22.60 10.47
C CYS A 134 -0.11 22.84 11.93
N LYS A 135 0.80 22.93 12.92
CA LYS A 135 0.69 23.60 14.25
C LYS A 135 2.15 23.84 14.71
N GLU A 136 2.65 25.03 15.00
CA GLU A 136 2.16 26.09 15.89
C GLU A 136 2.41 27.50 15.33
N GLY A 137 1.47 28.40 15.58
CA GLY A 137 1.60 29.83 15.25
C GLY A 137 0.29 30.57 15.45
N GLY A 138 -0.40 30.29 16.56
CA GLY A 138 -1.73 30.83 16.82
C GLY A 138 -2.02 30.86 18.31
N LYS A 139 -1.29 31.72 19.03
CA LYS A 139 -1.76 32.49 20.21
C LYS A 139 -0.62 33.38 20.74
N ALA A 140 -0.60 34.63 20.26
CA ALA A 140 -0.23 35.81 21.05
C ALA A 140 -0.84 37.01 20.33
N GLY A 141 -1.64 37.80 21.04
CA GLY A 141 -2.41 38.89 20.47
C GLY A 141 -1.59 40.15 20.14
N ALA A 142 -2.31 41.05 19.49
CA ALA A 142 -2.13 42.50 19.39
C ALA A 142 -1.17 43.06 18.30
N SER A 143 -1.82 43.86 17.43
CA SER A 143 -1.32 45.00 16.66
C SER A 143 -0.66 44.74 15.30
N GLY A 144 -1.26 45.32 14.24
CA GLY A 144 -0.50 45.83 13.09
C GLY A 144 -0.82 45.19 11.73
N ASP A 145 -1.75 45.85 11.01
CA ASP A 145 -1.77 46.20 9.58
C ASP A 145 -1.06 45.37 8.48
N HIS A 146 -1.77 45.36 7.33
CA HIS A 146 -1.36 45.06 5.94
C HIS A 146 -1.12 43.61 5.46
N GLY A 147 -1.88 43.25 4.41
CA GLY A 147 -1.46 42.28 3.39
C GLY A 147 -2.17 40.92 3.42
N GLY A 148 -3.41 40.89 2.94
CA GLY A 148 -4.18 39.66 2.76
C GLY A 148 -3.59 38.73 1.68
N HIS A 149 -2.65 37.86 2.08
CA HIS A 149 -2.38 36.60 1.39
C HIS A 149 -2.80 35.46 2.29
N GLY A 150 -4.02 34.97 2.05
CA GLY A 150 -4.56 33.79 2.71
C GLY A 150 -3.69 32.58 2.38
N HIS A 151 -2.74 32.26 3.26
CA HIS A 151 -2.11 30.95 3.31
C HIS A 151 -3.13 29.94 3.84
N SER A 152 -4.03 29.52 2.96
CA SER A 152 -4.75 28.27 3.13
C SER A 152 -3.70 27.14 3.17
N CYS A 153 -3.42 26.57 4.35
CA CYS A 153 -2.75 25.27 4.48
C CYS A 153 -3.58 24.33 3.59
N PRO A 154 -3.05 23.86 2.44
CA PRO A 154 -3.81 23.00 1.56
C PRO A 154 -3.93 21.69 2.32
N THR A 155 -5.11 21.50 2.89
CA THR A 155 -5.61 20.19 3.22
C THR A 155 -5.42 19.34 1.97
N CYS A 156 -4.37 18.52 2.01
CA CYS A 156 -4.53 17.09 1.94
C CYS A 156 -6.01 16.68 1.68
#